data_AF-A0A7V8AE15-F1
#
_entry.id   AF-A0A7V8AE15-F1
#
_cell.length_a   1.000
_cell.length_b   1.000
_cell.length_c   1.000
_cell.angle_alpha   90.00
_cell.angle_beta   90.00
_cell.angle_gamma   90.00
#
_symmetry.space_group_name_H-M   'P 1'
#
loop_
_entity.id
_entity.type
_entity.pdbx_description
1 polymer ?
#
loop_
_entity_poly.entity_id
_entity_poly.type
_entity_poly.pdbx_seq_one_letter_code
_entity_poly.pdbx_strand_id
1 'polypeptide(L)'
;MAIDKSPEKLWGVGFQTKESFYEYACQMVFTNALPYLKNKLNTDAEKAIRKIKQQRSSANNLLQVADYISGAINRKIQEKKDWPEYYRFINDKEMWVQVWPK
;
A
#
# COMPACT_ATOMS: atom_id res chain seq x y z
N MET A 1 7.10 16.71 13.32
CA MET A 1 6.69 16.00 14.55
C MET A 1 7.08 14.55 14.39
N ALA A 2 8.10 14.07 15.08
CA ALA A 2 8.46 12.65 15.06
C ALA A 2 7.61 11.92 16.10
N ILE A 3 6.97 10.82 15.70
CA ILE A 3 6.23 9.96 16.63
C ILE A 3 7.25 9.24 17.51
N ASP A 4 7.05 9.29 18.82
CA ASP A 4 7.81 8.53 19.81
C ASP A 4 7.61 7.02 19.56
N LYS A 5 8.71 6.32 19.26
CA LYS A 5 8.70 4.89 18.86
C LYS A 5 8.78 3.93 20.05
N SER A 6 8.72 4.45 21.28
CA SER A 6 8.80 3.63 22.50
C SER A 6 7.65 2.61 22.52
N PRO A 7 7.91 1.30 22.67
CA PRO A 7 6.90 0.25 22.55
C PRO A 7 5.67 0.52 23.41
N GLU A 8 5.86 0.87 24.68
CA GLU A 8 4.84 1.25 25.67
C GLU A 8 3.91 2.42 25.30
N LYS A 9 4.26 3.24 24.30
CA LYS A 9 3.42 4.34 23.79
C LYS A 9 2.73 4.00 22.48
N LEU A 10 3.08 2.88 21.85
CA LEU A 10 2.45 2.35 20.65
C LEU A 10 1.21 1.50 20.95
N TRP A 11 0.93 1.21 22.23
CA TRP A 11 -0.27 0.52 22.72
C TRP A 11 -0.86 1.25 23.93
N GLY A 12 -2.18 1.39 23.96
CA GLY A 12 -2.91 2.13 25.00
C GLY A 12 -4.41 2.12 24.73
N VAL A 13 -5.21 2.81 25.57
CA VAL A 13 -6.68 2.79 25.48
C VAL A 13 -7.20 3.22 24.08
N GLY A 14 -6.43 4.08 23.38
CA GLY A 14 -6.71 4.52 22.01
C GLY A 14 -6.13 3.66 20.88
N PHE A 15 -5.18 2.75 21.16
CA PHE A 15 -4.56 1.83 20.19
C PHE A 15 -4.42 0.44 20.82
N GLN A 16 -5.56 -0.23 21.00
CA GLN A 16 -5.64 -1.50 21.74
C GLN A 16 -4.97 -2.66 20.98
N THR A 17 -4.83 -2.54 19.66
CA THR A 17 -4.17 -3.55 18.81
C THR A 17 -3.16 -2.90 17.88
N LYS A 18 -2.11 -3.63 17.47
CA LYS A 18 -1.09 -3.10 16.54
C LYS A 18 -1.73 -2.63 15.24
N GLU A 19 -2.75 -3.33 14.77
CA GLU A 19 -3.52 -3.02 13.58
C GLU A 19 -4.12 -1.61 13.66
N SER A 20 -4.67 -1.23 14.81
CA SER A 20 -5.25 0.11 15.01
C SER A 20 -4.21 1.23 14.87
N PHE A 21 -2.97 1.01 15.31
CA PHE A 21 -1.88 1.97 15.12
C PHE A 21 -1.47 2.08 13.65
N TYR A 22 -1.32 0.95 12.95
CA TYR A 22 -0.98 0.95 11.52
C TYR A 22 -2.06 1.61 10.67
N GLU A 23 -3.34 1.37 10.96
CA GLU A 23 -4.46 2.02 10.29
C GLU A 23 -4.41 3.54 10.46
N TYR A 24 -4.16 4.01 11.68
CA TYR A 24 -4.06 5.44 11.99
C TYR A 24 -2.83 6.09 11.35
N ALA A 25 -1.65 5.46 11.43
CA ALA A 25 -0.44 5.97 10.83
C ALA A 25 -0.59 6.08 9.30
N CYS A 26 -1.16 5.06 8.64
CA CYS A 26 -1.46 5.13 7.21
C CYS A 26 -2.44 6.26 6.90
N GLN A 27 -3.51 6.40 7.68
CA GLN A 27 -4.48 7.47 7.51
C GLN A 27 -3.84 8.86 7.63
N MET A 28 -2.93 9.04 8.59
CA MET A 28 -2.23 10.29 8.79
C MET A 28 -1.27 10.59 7.63
N VAL A 29 -0.52 9.60 7.15
CA VAL A 29 0.37 9.75 5.98
C VAL A 29 -0.44 10.14 4.75
N PHE A 30 -1.52 9.42 4.45
CA PHE A 30 -2.36 9.75 3.30
C PHE A 30 -2.98 11.14 3.47
N THR A 31 -3.55 11.47 4.63
CA THR A 31 -4.15 12.79 4.86
C THR A 31 -3.17 13.94 4.59
N ASN A 32 -1.90 13.78 4.99
CA ASN A 32 -0.87 14.79 4.77
C ASN A 32 -0.29 14.77 3.35
N ALA A 33 -0.12 13.61 2.72
CA ALA A 33 0.46 13.48 1.38
C ALA A 33 -0.56 13.76 0.25
N LEU A 34 -1.85 13.56 0.52
CA LEU A 34 -2.95 13.67 -0.45
C LEU A 34 -3.01 15.03 -1.16
N PRO A 35 -2.90 16.19 -0.47
CA PRO A 35 -2.88 17.49 -1.13
C PRO A 35 -1.73 17.61 -2.12
N TYR A 36 -0.53 17.15 -1.74
CA TYR A 36 0.65 17.20 -2.60
C TYR A 36 0.48 16.32 -3.84
N LEU A 37 -0.03 15.10 -3.68
CA LEU A 37 -0.29 14.19 -4.80
C LEU A 37 -1.33 14.78 -5.76
N LYS A 38 -2.41 15.36 -5.25
CA LYS A 38 -3.42 16.02 -6.07
C LYS A 38 -2.86 17.23 -6.82
N ASN A 39 -2.10 18.08 -6.16
CA ASN A 39 -1.54 19.28 -6.78
C ASN A 39 -0.46 18.95 -7.82
N LYS A 40 0.30 17.86 -7.60
CA LYS A 40 1.35 17.44 -8.52
C LYS A 40 0.81 16.71 -9.75
N LEU A 41 -0.27 15.94 -9.59
CA LEU A 41 -0.80 15.07 -10.66
C LEU A 41 -2.03 15.64 -11.36
N ASN A 42 -2.77 16.54 -10.73
CA ASN A 42 -3.81 17.30 -11.41
C ASN A 42 -3.21 18.61 -11.89
N THR A 43 -3.18 18.80 -13.21
CA THR A 43 -2.87 20.09 -13.82
C THR A 43 -4.17 20.81 -14.14
N ASP A 44 -4.10 22.10 -14.49
CA ASP A 44 -5.30 22.88 -14.83
C ASP A 44 -6.05 22.32 -16.06
N ALA A 45 -5.35 21.57 -16.92
CA ALA A 45 -5.89 20.93 -18.10
C ALA A 45 -6.41 19.50 -17.85
N GLU A 46 -5.78 18.74 -16.94
CA GLU A 46 -6.09 17.33 -16.73
C GLU A 46 -6.15 16.95 -15.25
N LYS A 47 -7.27 16.34 -14.85
CA LYS A 47 -7.45 15.78 -13.50
C LYS A 47 -7.27 14.27 -13.53
N ALA A 48 -6.02 13.82 -13.38
CA ALA A 48 -5.69 12.41 -13.26
C ALA A 48 -6.34 11.74 -12.01
N ILE A 49 -6.53 12.49 -10.92
CA ILE A 49 -7.06 11.97 -9.66
C ILE A 49 -8.31 12.73 -9.25
N ARG A 50 -9.47 12.10 -9.46
CA ARG A 50 -10.78 12.62 -9.01
C ARG A 50 -11.03 12.40 -7.52
N LYS A 51 -10.76 11.20 -7.01
CA LYS A 51 -11.04 10.83 -5.61
C LYS A 51 -10.08 9.75 -5.14
N ILE A 52 -9.61 9.89 -3.90
CA ILE A 52 -8.88 8.85 -3.18
C ILE A 52 -9.71 8.49 -1.96
N LYS A 53 -9.87 7.19 -1.70
CA LYS A 53 -10.58 6.64 -0.54
C LYS A 53 -9.68 5.63 0.15
N GLN A 54 -9.62 5.68 1.47
CA GLN A 54 -9.02 4.62 2.28
C GLN A 54 -10.10 3.59 2.61
N GLN A 55 -9.75 2.31 2.53
CA GLN A 55 -10.61 1.20 2.93
C GLN A 55 -9.79 0.13 3.65
N ARG A 56 -10.45 -0.65 4.51
CA ARG A 56 -9.84 -1.83 5.13
C ARG A 56 -9.68 -2.93 4.10
N SER A 57 -8.48 -3.49 3.97
CA SER A 57 -8.23 -4.58 3.02
C SER A 57 -9.07 -5.82 3.35
N SER A 58 -9.26 -6.14 4.65
CA SER A 58 -10.12 -7.26 5.07
C SER A 58 -11.56 -7.20 4.55
N ALA A 59 -12.06 -6.01 4.20
CA ALA A 59 -13.40 -5.80 3.64
C ALA A 59 -13.42 -5.57 2.12
N ASN A 60 -12.28 -5.62 1.44
CA ASN A 60 -12.17 -5.37 0.00
C ASN A 60 -11.25 -6.38 -0.69
N ASN A 61 -11.84 -7.28 -1.48
CA ASN A 61 -11.11 -8.33 -2.20
C ASN A 61 -10.08 -7.78 -3.19
N LEU A 62 -10.34 -6.63 -3.83
CA LEU A 62 -9.37 -6.02 -4.77
C LEU A 62 -8.12 -5.53 -4.03
N LEU A 63 -8.30 -4.92 -2.85
CA LEU A 63 -7.16 -4.53 -2.02
C LEU A 63 -6.40 -5.76 -1.52
N GLN A 64 -7.09 -6.83 -1.12
CA GLN A 64 -6.42 -8.08 -0.74
C GLN A 64 -5.61 -8.67 -1.89
N VAL A 65 -6.13 -8.66 -3.11
CA VAL A 65 -5.39 -9.12 -4.30
C VAL A 65 -4.18 -8.24 -4.56
N ALA A 66 -4.31 -6.91 -4.46
CA ALA A 66 -3.19 -5.99 -4.63
C ALA A 66 -2.10 -6.20 -3.56
N ASP A 67 -2.50 -6.38 -2.29
CA ASP A 67 -1.60 -6.68 -1.16
C ASP A 67 -0.89 -8.02 -1.38
N TYR A 68 -1.63 -9.03 -1.84
CA TYR A 68 -1.09 -10.35 -2.14
C TYR A 68 -0.04 -10.32 -3.25
N ILE A 69 -0.35 -9.66 -4.38
CA ILE A 69 0.59 -9.53 -5.52
C ILE A 69 1.86 -8.81 -5.06
N SER A 70 1.72 -7.69 -4.35
CA SER A 70 2.85 -6.92 -3.82
C SER A 70 3.72 -7.77 -2.89
N GLY A 71 3.09 -8.54 -2.00
CA GLY A 71 3.78 -9.44 -1.08
C GLY A 71 4.50 -10.59 -1.77
N ALA A 72 3.87 -11.23 -2.75
CA ALA A 72 4.44 -12.34 -3.51
C ALA A 72 5.64 -11.89 -4.34
N ILE A 73 5.55 -10.73 -5.02
CA ILE A 73 6.66 -10.14 -5.77
C ILE A 73 7.82 -9.77 -4.84
N ASN A 74 7.55 -9.12 -3.71
CA ASN A 74 8.59 -8.77 -2.74
C ASN A 74 9.32 -10.02 -2.19
N ARG A 75 8.59 -11.11 -1.94
CA ARG A 75 9.18 -12.39 -1.54
C ARG A 75 10.07 -13.01 -2.64
N LYS A 76 9.65 -12.94 -3.90
CA LYS A 76 10.44 -13.37 -5.06
C LYS A 76 11.74 -12.55 -5.17
N ILE A 77 11.65 -11.22 -5.07
CA ILE A 77 12.81 -10.31 -5.11
C ILE A 77 13.79 -10.60 -3.97
N GLN A 78 13.29 -10.92 -2.78
CA GLN A 78 14.11 -11.28 -1.62
C GLN A 78 14.52 -12.77 -1.57
N GLU A 79 14.22 -13.54 -2.62
CA GLU A 79 14.57 -14.96 -2.75
C GLU A 79 14.17 -15.81 -1.53
N LYS A 80 13.01 -15.54 -0.93
CA LYS A 80 12.52 -16.28 0.24
C LYS A 80 12.16 -17.72 -0.15
N LYS A 81 12.53 -18.72 0.66
CA LYS A 81 12.35 -20.16 0.35
C LYS A 81 10.94 -20.54 -0.14
N ASP A 82 9.90 -19.87 0.37
CA ASP A 82 8.49 -20.12 0.07
C ASP A 82 7.93 -19.28 -1.10
N TRP A 83 8.73 -18.39 -1.70
CA TRP A 83 8.26 -17.51 -2.78
C TRP A 83 7.58 -18.27 -3.95
N PRO A 84 8.03 -19.47 -4.37
CA PRO A 84 7.40 -20.17 -5.49
C PRO A 84 5.93 -20.53 -5.22
N GLU A 85 5.58 -20.84 -3.97
CA GLU A 85 4.22 -21.20 -3.59
C GLU A 85 3.25 -20.01 -3.73
N TYR A 86 3.69 -18.82 -3.32
CA TYR A 86 2.91 -17.60 -3.46
C TYR A 86 2.89 -17.11 -4.91
N TYR A 87 3.96 -17.33 -5.64
CA TYR A 87 4.08 -16.83 -7.00
C TYR A 87 3.35 -17.68 -8.05
N ARG A 88 3.08 -18.96 -7.77
CA ARG A 88 2.41 -19.88 -8.73
C ARG A 88 1.11 -19.34 -9.32
N PHE A 89 0.35 -18.57 -8.55
CA PHE A 89 -0.94 -18.00 -8.98
C PHE A 89 -0.80 -16.71 -9.81
N ILE A 90 0.38 -16.09 -9.78
CA ILE A 90 0.67 -14.83 -10.49
C ILE A 90 1.44 -15.12 -11.78
N ASN A 91 2.28 -16.15 -11.78
CA ASN A 91 3.15 -16.51 -12.90
C ASN A 91 2.42 -16.51 -14.25
N ASP A 92 1.26 -17.16 -14.32
CA ASP A 92 0.49 -17.32 -15.56
C ASP A 92 -0.25 -16.03 -15.98
N LYS A 93 -0.22 -15.00 -15.14
CA LYS A 93 -0.86 -13.70 -15.33
C LYS A 93 0.14 -12.58 -15.56
N GLU A 94 1.43 -12.85 -15.47
CA GLU A 94 2.47 -11.85 -15.69
C GLU A 94 2.51 -11.48 -17.18
N MET A 95 2.29 -10.18 -17.47
CA MET A 95 2.35 -9.64 -18.82
C MET A 95 3.63 -8.83 -18.98
N TRP A 96 4.39 -9.12 -20.02
CA TRP A 96 5.55 -8.32 -20.41
C TRP A 96 5.08 -7.05 -21.10
N VAL A 97 5.28 -5.90 -20.45
CA VAL A 97 4.98 -4.58 -21.03
C VAL A 97 6.28 -3.93 -21.48
N GLN A 98 6.43 -3.72 -22.79
CA GLN A 98 7.53 -2.96 -23.39
C GLN A 98 7.05 -1.55 -23.71
N VAL A 99 7.70 -0.53 -23.12
CA VAL A 99 7.38 0.89 -23.34
C VAL A 99 8.37 1.50 -24.34
N TRP A 100 7.85 2.19 -25.36
CA TRP A 100 8.61 2.88 -26.41
C TRP A 100 8.54 4.42 -26.24
N PRO A 101 9.52 5.22 -26.74
CA PRO A 101 10.83 4.83 -27.27
C PRO A 101 11.90 4.78 -26.17
N LYS A 102 13.03 4.11 -26.47
CA LYS A 102 14.22 4.07 -25.60
C LYS A 102 14.90 5.43 -25.52
#